data_AF-X1P3V0-F1
#
_entry.id   AF-X1P3V0-F1
#
_cell.length_a   1.000
_cell.length_b   1.000
_cell.length_c   1.000
_cell.angle_alpha   90.00
_cell.angle_beta   90.00
_cell.angle_gamma   90.00
#
_symmetry.space_group_name_H-M   'P 1'
#
loop_
_entity.id
_entity.type
_entity.pdbx_description
1 polymer ?
#
loop_
_entity_poly.entity_id
_entity_poly.type
_entity_poly.pdbx_seq_one_letter_code
_entity_poly.pdbx_strand_id
1 'polypeptide(L)' 'GNIALDISPEFVNDRFKSDTVDILLVYSIVNTFTEFPEVNTISFYINGKRLNTLGQLDISNSLYRDESWIKKN' A
#
# COMPACT_ATOMS: atom_id res chain seq x y z
N GLY A 1 -12.16 6.66 6.60
CA GLY A 1 -12.71 6.12 5.34
C GLY A 1 -11.74 5.15 4.69
N ASN A 2 -12.19 4.32 3.75
CA ASN A 2 -11.31 3.48 2.93
C ASN A 2 -11.15 4.10 1.54
N ILE A 3 -9.92 4.08 1.00
CA ILE A 3 -9.66 4.41 -0.41
C ILE A 3 -9.39 3.11 -1.17
N ALA A 4 -10.09 2.95 -2.30
CA ALA A 4 -9.77 1.95 -3.31
C ALA A 4 -8.79 2.59 -4.32
N LEU A 5 -7.52 2.22 -4.22
CA LEU A 5 -6.46 2.75 -5.06
C LEU A 5 -6.24 1.80 -6.24
N ASP A 6 -6.80 2.17 -7.40
CA ASP A 6 -6.61 1.45 -8.65
C ASP A 6 -5.45 2.05 -9.43
N ILE A 7 -4.39 1.25 -9.62
CA ILE A 7 -3.12 1.69 -10.20
C ILE A 7 -2.86 0.86 -11.46
N SER A 8 -2.06 1.41 -12.37
CA SER A 8 -1.69 0.71 -13.59
C SER A 8 -0.77 -0.50 -13.30
N PRO A 9 -0.75 -1.52 -14.18
CA PRO A 9 0.05 -2.74 -13.99
C PRO A 9 1.56 -2.51 -13.80
N GLU A 10 2.09 -1.39 -14.29
CA GLU A 10 3.50 -0.99 -14.18
C GLU A 10 3.93 -0.86 -12.71
N PHE A 11 3.01 -0.55 -11.80
CA PHE A 11 3.27 -0.59 -10.35
C PHE A 11 3.82 -1.94 -9.89
N VAL A 12 3.36 -3.04 -10.50
CA VAL A 12 3.83 -4.40 -10.21
C VAL A 12 5.00 -4.76 -11.10
N ASN A 13 4.94 -4.43 -12.39
CA ASN A 13 5.88 -4.93 -13.39
C ASN A 13 7.25 -4.24 -13.35
N ASP A 14 7.26 -2.93 -13.13
CA ASP A 14 8.44 -2.07 -13.34
C ASP A 14 9.12 -1.68 -12.03
N ARG A 15 8.59 -2.14 -10.89
CA ARG A 15 9.19 -1.91 -9.58
C ARG A 15 10.51 -2.66 -9.42
N PHE A 16 11.40 -2.13 -8.57
CA PHE A 16 12.56 -2.87 -8.09
C PHE A 16 12.11 -4.01 -7.16
N LYS A 17 12.33 -5.26 -7.56
CA LYS A 17 11.83 -6.44 -6.84
C LYS A 17 12.75 -6.83 -5.69
N SER A 18 12.31 -6.54 -4.46
CA SER A 18 12.95 -6.94 -3.21
C SER A 18 11.93 -6.84 -2.08
N ASP A 19 11.93 -7.79 -1.13
CA ASP A 19 10.94 -7.80 -0.04
C ASP A 19 10.93 -6.48 0.75
N THR A 20 12.10 -5.93 1.07
CA THR A 20 12.22 -4.65 1.78
C THR A 20 11.66 -3.49 0.94
N VAL A 21 11.89 -3.51 -0.37
CA VAL A 21 11.40 -2.45 -1.27
C VAL A 21 9.89 -2.55 -1.48
N ASP A 22 9.35 -3.76 -1.55
CA ASP A 22 7.91 -4.00 -1.65
C ASP A 22 7.17 -3.49 -0.41
N ILE A 23 7.70 -3.76 0.79
CA ILE A 23 7.18 -3.21 2.06
C ILE A 23 7.24 -1.69 2.05
N LEU A 24 8.39 -1.11 1.70
CA LEU A 24 8.57 0.34 1.69
C LEU A 24 7.61 1.03 0.71
N LEU A 25 7.47 0.49 -0.49
CA LEU A 25 6.58 1.02 -1.52
C LEU A 25 5.13 1.03 -1.04
N VAL A 26 4.63 -0.08 -0.51
CA VAL A 26 3.26 -0.19 -0.03
C VAL A 26 3.01 0.74 1.16
N TYR A 27 3.88 0.71 2.18
CA TYR A 27 3.66 1.50 3.40
C TYR A 27 3.93 2.99 3.19
N SER A 28 4.76 3.40 2.22
CA SER A 28 4.88 4.82 1.86
C SER A 28 3.53 5.38 1.36
N ILE A 29 2.84 4.63 0.50
CA ILE A 29 1.51 5.00 -0.01
C ILE A 29 0.48 5.04 1.11
N VAL A 30 0.42 3.97 1.93
CA VAL A 30 -0.49 3.89 3.07
C VAL A 30 -0.27 5.07 4.01
N ASN A 31 0.99 5.38 4.34
CA ASN A 31 1.32 6.51 5.19
C ASN A 31 0.87 7.82 4.56
N THR A 32 1.27 8.14 3.32
CA THR A 32 0.88 9.41 2.67
C THR A 32 -0.63 9.64 2.65
N PHE A 33 -1.44 8.64 2.29
CA PHE A 33 -2.89 8.83 2.25
C PHE A 33 -3.53 8.90 3.63
N THR A 34 -2.97 8.22 4.63
CA THR A 34 -3.48 8.27 6.02
C THR A 34 -3.03 9.51 6.79
N GLU A 35 -2.30 10.46 6.16
CA GLU A 35 -2.11 11.80 6.71
C GLU A 35 -3.41 12.62 6.68
N PHE A 36 -4.31 12.30 5.76
CA PHE A 36 -5.66 12.86 5.73
C PHE A 36 -6.51 12.21 6.84
N PRO A 37 -7.01 12.97 7.84
CA PRO A 37 -7.72 12.40 9.00
C PRO A 37 -8.97 11.57 8.66
N GLU A 38 -9.58 11.85 7.50
CA GLU A 38 -10.73 11.13 6.98
C GLU A 38 -10.38 9.80 6.30
N VAL A 39 -9.09 9.48 6.13
CA VAL A 39 -8.59 8.26 5.48
C VAL A 39 -7.93 7.34 6.51
N ASN A 40 -8.47 6.13 6.64
CA ASN A 40 -8.03 5.16 7.64
C ASN A 40 -7.30 3.98 7.00
N THR A 41 -7.71 3.58 5.79
CA THR A 41 -7.19 2.38 5.15
C THR A 41 -7.14 2.48 3.63
N ILE A 42 -6.22 1.73 3.02
CA ILE A 42 -6.03 1.66 1.55
C ILE A 42 -6.22 0.22 1.09
N SER A 43 -7.03 0.00 0.05
CA SER A 43 -7.10 -1.26 -0.70
C SER A 43 -6.47 -1.06 -2.08
N PHE A 44 -5.62 -1.98 -2.51
CA PHE A 44 -4.90 -1.89 -3.78
C PHE A 44 -5.61 -2.68 -4.89
N TYR A 45 -5.67 -2.10 -6.07
CA TYR A 45 -6.24 -2.69 -7.27
C TYR A 45 -5.34 -2.44 -8.48
N ILE A 46 -5.41 -3.35 -9.45
CA ILE A 46 -4.83 -3.19 -10.79
C ILE A 46 -5.92 -3.48 -11.82
N ASN A 47 -6.22 -2.50 -12.67
CA ASN A 47 -7.27 -2.58 -13.69
C ASN A 47 -8.61 -3.02 -13.08
N GLY A 48 -9.00 -2.42 -11.95
CA GLY A 48 -10.23 -2.71 -11.22
C GLY A 48 -10.27 -4.06 -10.48
N LYS A 49 -9.19 -4.86 -10.54
CA LYS A 49 -9.09 -6.15 -9.83
C LYS A 49 -8.25 -6.01 -8.56
N ARG A 50 -8.73 -6.59 -7.46
CA ARG A 50 -8.01 -6.56 -6.18
C ARG A 50 -6.63 -7.17 -6.32
N LEU A 51 -5.61 -6.44 -5.88
CA LEU A 51 -4.26 -6.94 -5.79
C LEU A 51 -4.09 -7.63 -4.43
N ASN A 52 -3.85 -8.95 -4.44
CA ASN A 52 -3.74 -9.72 -3.21
C ASN A 52 -2.32 -9.72 -2.64
N THR A 53 -1.30 -9.65 -3.49
CA THR A 53 0.10 -9.67 -3.05
C THR A 53 0.95 -8.72 -3.89
N LEU A 54 1.99 -8.16 -3.26
CA LEU A 54 3.10 -7.52 -3.94
C LEU A 54 4.39 -8.23 -3.51
N GLY A 55 4.91 -9.11 -4.38
CA GLY A 55 6.01 -9.99 -3.99
C GLY A 55 5.55 -11.00 -2.94
N GLN A 56 6.23 -11.06 -1.79
CA GLN A 56 5.85 -11.88 -0.64
C GLN A 56 4.89 -11.16 0.33
N LEU A 57 4.63 -9.87 0.14
CA LEU A 57 3.77 -9.09 1.02
C LEU A 57 2.29 -9.37 0.71
N ASP A 58 1.54 -9.83 1.71
CA ASP A 58 0.08 -9.94 1.64
C ASP A 58 -0.55 -8.54 1.79
N ILE A 59 -1.31 -8.15 0.77
CA ILE A 59 -2.04 -6.89 0.70
C ILE A 59 -3.50 -7.12 0.28
N SER A 60 -4.00 -8.35 0.46
CA SER A 60 -5.37 -8.75 0.12
C SER A 60 -6.43 -8.00 0.92
N ASN A 61 -6.10 -7.62 2.16
CA ASN A 61 -6.93 -6.79 3.03
C ASN A 61 -6.55 -5.31 2.91
N SER A 62 -7.47 -4.42 3.29
CA SER A 62 -7.15 -3.00 3.38
C SER A 62 -6.07 -2.78 4.45
N LEU A 63 -5.03 -2.03 4.09
CA LEU A 63 -3.91 -1.73 4.98
C LEU A 63 -4.14 -0.42 5.72
N TYR A 64 -3.69 -0.35 6.96
CA TYR A 64 -3.73 0.83 7.81
C TYR A 64 -2.31 1.30 8.14
N ARG A 65 -2.19 2.56 8.55
CA ARG A 65 -0.92 3.11 9.05
C ARG A 65 -0.48 2.38 10.31
N ASP A 66 0.67 1.72 10.26
CA ASP A 66 1.28 1.12 11.43
C ASP A 66 2.23 2.11 12.13
N GLU A 67 1.76 2.74 13.20
CA GLU A 67 2.55 3.70 13.96
C GLU A 67 3.74 3.06 14.70
N SER A 68 3.80 1.73 14.87
CA SER A 68 4.92 1.08 15.55
C SER A 68 6.23 1.16 14.78
N TRP A 69 6.17 1.42 13.47
CA TRP A 69 7.31 1.56 12.56
C TRP A 69 7.73 3.03 12.38
N ILE A 70 6.93 3.97 12.87
CA ILE A 70 7.11 5.39 12.63
C ILE A 70 7.74 6.02 13.87
N LYS A 71 8.94 6.58 13.68
CA LYS A 71 9.56 7.38 14.74
C LYS A 71 8.67 8.59 15.05
N LYS A 72 8.16 8.65 16.28
CA LYS A 72 7.45 9.83 16.79
C LYS A 72 8.50 10.89 17.18
N ASN A 73 8.30 12.12 16.70
CA ASN A 73 9.10 13.29 17.08
C ASN A 73 8.42 14.04 18.21
#